data_AF-A0A7X9IEM5-F1
#
_entry.id   AF-A0A7X9IEM5-F1
#
_cell.length_a   1.000
_cell.length_b   1.000
_cell.length_c   1.000
_cell.angle_alpha   90.00
_cell.angle_beta   90.00
_cell.angle_gamma   90.00
#
_symmetry.space_group_name_H-M   'P 1'
#
loop_
_entity.id
_entity.type
_entity.pdbx_description
1 polymer ?
#
loop_
_entity_poly.entity_id
_entity_poly.type
_entity_poly.pdbx_seq_one_letter_code
_entity_poly.pdbx_strand_id
1 'polypeptide(L)'
;MGNIHPRRTIEETEFGVILTMLRKNINSPVTSSAGRLFDAIASLVGLQHRNRFEGQAAMMLEWAIDAAALDETYPYSILGSAAPFRYDWEKTIRAIMTDIDRSVAVGVISARFHNTLAEVVVAIAERVGEKTVLLTGGCFQNRYLLERTVRKLRETGFIPHWHKRIPSNDGGIAAGQLVAAARELTKRK
;
A
#
# COMPACT_ATOMS: atom_id res chain seq x y z
N MET A 1 17.25 6.73 -18.63
CA MET A 1 16.66 6.26 -17.36
C MET A 1 17.28 7.08 -16.24
N GLY A 2 16.46 7.86 -15.52
CA GLY A 2 16.91 8.77 -14.46
C GLY A 2 17.66 8.05 -13.32
N ASN A 3 18.45 8.80 -12.59
CA ASN A 3 19.34 8.29 -11.53
C ASN A 3 18.56 8.03 -10.23
N ILE A 4 17.67 7.03 -10.24
CA ILE A 4 16.87 6.63 -9.07
C ILE A 4 17.70 5.88 -8.03
N HIS A 5 17.40 6.08 -6.75
CA HIS A 5 18.17 5.53 -5.62
C HIS A 5 18.45 4.01 -5.70
N PRO A 6 17.47 3.14 -6.01
CA PRO A 6 17.72 1.69 -6.07
C PRO A 6 18.78 1.27 -7.09
N ARG A 7 18.94 2.04 -8.17
CA ARG A 7 19.97 1.75 -9.19
C ARG A 7 21.38 1.98 -8.66
N ARG A 8 21.55 2.81 -7.64
CA ARG A 8 22.87 3.07 -7.02
C ARG A 8 23.32 1.95 -6.08
N THR A 9 22.43 1.04 -5.71
CA THR A 9 22.69 -0.02 -4.73
C THR A 9 22.83 -1.42 -5.32
N ILE A 10 22.66 -1.54 -6.64
CA ILE A 10 22.70 -2.80 -7.40
C ILE A 10 23.84 -2.68 -8.42
N GLU A 11 24.68 -3.73 -8.54
CA GLU A 11 25.74 -3.74 -9.55
C GLU A 11 25.16 -3.81 -10.97
N GLU A 12 25.83 -3.22 -11.97
CA GLU A 12 25.29 -3.14 -13.34
C GLU A 12 25.06 -4.54 -13.95
N THR A 13 25.90 -5.52 -13.60
CA THR A 13 25.75 -6.93 -13.98
C THR A 13 24.50 -7.56 -13.36
N GLU A 14 24.30 -7.37 -12.05
CA GLU A 14 23.13 -7.84 -11.31
C GLU A 14 21.84 -7.22 -11.90
N PHE A 15 21.84 -5.92 -12.17
CA PHE A 15 20.71 -5.23 -12.78
C PHE A 15 20.35 -5.80 -14.16
N GLY A 16 21.34 -6.07 -15.01
CA GLY A 16 21.15 -6.70 -16.32
C GLY A 16 20.51 -8.09 -16.24
N VAL A 17 20.92 -8.88 -15.24
CA VAL A 17 20.33 -10.21 -14.96
C VAL A 17 18.87 -10.08 -14.53
N ILE A 18 18.57 -9.22 -13.54
CA ILE A 18 17.20 -8.98 -13.05
C ILE A 18 16.30 -8.51 -14.19
N LEU A 19 16.75 -7.56 -15.03
CA LEU A 19 15.97 -7.06 -16.15
C LEU A 19 15.69 -8.16 -17.19
N THR A 20 16.64 -9.06 -17.43
CA THR A 20 16.46 -10.21 -18.31
C THR A 20 15.44 -11.19 -17.74
N MET A 21 15.53 -11.48 -16.44
CA MET A 21 14.57 -12.34 -15.72
C MET A 21 13.16 -11.79 -15.82
N LEU A 22 12.98 -10.49 -15.55
CA LEU A 22 11.68 -9.80 -15.68
C LEU A 22 11.12 -9.88 -17.10
N ARG A 23 11.93 -9.59 -18.12
CA ARG A 23 11.49 -9.62 -19.53
C ARG A 23 11.11 -11.03 -20.02
N LYS A 24 11.79 -12.05 -19.51
CA LYS A 24 11.58 -13.46 -19.88
C LYS A 24 10.59 -14.19 -18.96
N ASN A 25 10.00 -13.50 -17.99
CA ASN A 25 9.14 -14.08 -16.96
C ASN A 25 9.79 -15.23 -16.16
N ILE A 26 11.10 -15.15 -15.90
CA ILE A 26 11.86 -16.17 -15.15
C ILE A 26 11.92 -15.74 -13.68
N ASN A 27 11.37 -16.56 -12.77
CA ASN A 27 11.31 -16.28 -11.33
C ASN A 27 10.76 -14.88 -10.99
N SER A 28 9.80 -14.40 -11.78
CA SER A 28 9.20 -13.07 -11.65
C SER A 28 7.67 -13.17 -11.47
N PRO A 29 7.19 -13.70 -10.33
CA PRO A 29 5.76 -13.79 -10.07
C PRO A 29 5.13 -12.39 -9.98
N VAL A 30 3.92 -12.25 -10.51
CA VAL A 30 3.13 -11.02 -10.41
C VAL A 30 2.55 -10.91 -9.00
N THR A 31 2.48 -9.69 -8.46
CA THR A 31 1.90 -9.42 -7.14
C THR A 31 1.01 -8.19 -7.15
N SER A 32 -0.06 -8.22 -6.34
CA SER A 32 -0.91 -7.08 -5.99
C SER A 32 -0.73 -6.66 -4.52
N SER A 33 0.37 -7.08 -3.88
CA SER A 33 0.63 -6.82 -2.47
C SER A 33 0.87 -5.33 -2.20
N ALA A 34 0.03 -4.75 -1.33
CA ALA A 34 0.25 -3.41 -0.80
C ALA A 34 1.62 -3.31 -0.10
N GLY A 35 2.02 -4.32 0.67
CA GLY A 35 3.33 -4.34 1.33
C GLY A 35 4.50 -4.22 0.36
N ARG A 36 4.44 -4.91 -0.79
CA ARG A 36 5.46 -4.78 -1.85
C ARG A 36 5.46 -3.39 -2.49
N LEU A 37 4.29 -2.76 -2.61
CA LEU A 37 4.21 -1.36 -3.05
C LEU A 37 4.89 -0.42 -2.05
N PHE A 38 4.65 -0.58 -0.73
CA PHE A 38 5.35 0.17 0.31
C PHE A 38 6.87 -0.02 0.23
N ASP A 39 7.34 -1.26 0.12
CA ASP A 39 8.77 -1.56 -0.02
C ASP A 39 9.39 -0.88 -1.25
N ALA A 40 8.67 -0.88 -2.39
CA ALA A 40 9.13 -0.23 -3.61
C ALA A 40 9.25 1.29 -3.45
N ILE A 41 8.25 1.94 -2.83
CA ILE A 41 8.30 3.39 -2.59
C ILE A 41 9.43 3.73 -1.60
N ALA A 42 9.56 3.00 -0.50
CA ALA A 42 10.63 3.19 0.48
C ALA A 42 12.04 3.07 -0.14
N SER A 43 12.22 2.13 -1.06
CA SER A 43 13.48 1.99 -1.81
C SER A 43 13.68 3.13 -2.81
N LEU A 44 12.64 3.56 -3.53
CA LEU A 44 12.72 4.70 -4.47
C LEU A 44 13.13 6.00 -3.78
N VAL A 45 12.60 6.28 -2.60
CA VAL A 45 12.94 7.50 -1.82
C VAL A 45 14.23 7.36 -1.01
N GLY A 46 14.94 6.23 -1.12
CA GLY A 46 16.24 6.03 -0.49
C GLY A 46 16.21 5.71 1.01
N LEU A 47 15.07 5.32 1.57
CA LEU A 47 14.96 4.96 3.00
C LEU A 47 15.49 3.56 3.30
N GLN A 48 15.09 2.57 2.49
CA GLN A 48 15.47 1.18 2.73
C GLN A 48 15.56 0.38 1.43
N HIS A 49 16.71 -0.25 1.21
CA HIS A 49 16.98 -1.07 0.03
C HIS A 49 17.04 -2.57 0.35
N ARG A 50 17.42 -2.94 1.58
CA ARG A 50 17.57 -4.34 2.02
C ARG A 50 16.88 -4.54 3.36
N ASN A 51 15.80 -5.30 3.36
CA ASN A 51 15.05 -5.62 4.59
C ASN A 51 15.77 -6.71 5.41
N ARG A 52 15.79 -6.54 6.73
CA ARG A 52 16.27 -7.51 7.72
C ARG A 52 15.13 -8.32 8.35
N PHE A 53 13.92 -7.78 8.30
CA PHE A 53 12.69 -8.40 8.78
C PHE A 53 11.50 -7.93 7.95
N GLU A 54 10.39 -8.65 8.05
CA GLU A 54 9.17 -8.35 7.30
C GLU A 54 8.56 -6.99 7.70
N GLY A 55 8.24 -6.16 6.71
CA GLY A 55 7.63 -4.85 6.93
C GLY A 55 8.60 -3.72 7.28
N GLN A 56 9.91 -3.98 7.38
CA GLN A 56 10.89 -2.94 7.78
C GLN A 56 10.82 -1.68 6.90
N ALA A 57 10.87 -1.80 5.58
CA ALA A 57 10.84 -0.65 4.68
C ALA A 57 9.51 0.12 4.78
N ALA A 58 8.39 -0.59 4.90
CA ALA A 58 7.07 0.03 5.12
C ALA A 58 7.02 0.84 6.43
N MET A 59 7.59 0.30 7.53
CA MET A 59 7.69 1.01 8.81
C MET A 59 8.58 2.26 8.71
N MET A 60 9.72 2.16 8.01
CA MET A 60 10.60 3.30 7.80
C MET A 60 9.92 4.41 6.99
N LEU A 61 9.12 4.04 5.99
CA LEU A 61 8.34 5.00 5.22
C LEU A 61 7.29 5.69 6.10
N GLU A 62 6.59 4.95 6.97
CA GLU A 62 5.65 5.51 7.95
C GLU A 62 6.34 6.49 8.91
N TRP A 63 7.48 6.12 9.48
CA TRP A 63 8.22 6.98 10.41
C TRP A 63 8.79 8.24 9.78
N ALA A 64 9.02 8.22 8.47
CA ALA A 64 9.51 9.39 7.76
C ALA A 64 8.42 10.46 7.55
N ILE A 65 7.14 10.15 7.74
CA ILE A 65 6.02 11.06 7.47
C ILE A 65 6.21 12.39 8.21
N ASP A 66 6.16 13.48 7.46
CA ASP A 66 6.07 14.83 8.03
C ASP A 66 4.61 15.15 8.33
N ALA A 67 4.26 15.26 9.62
CA ALA A 67 2.89 15.57 10.05
C ALA A 67 2.47 17.01 9.70
N ALA A 68 3.41 17.90 9.36
CA ALA A 68 3.11 19.24 8.88
C ALA A 68 2.75 19.24 7.37
N ALA A 69 3.03 18.15 6.65
CA ALA A 69 2.58 18.01 5.28
C ALA A 69 1.04 17.98 5.24
N LEU A 70 0.47 18.84 4.40
CA LEU A 70 -0.97 19.02 4.21
C LEU A 70 -1.65 17.72 3.74
N ASP A 71 -2.99 17.73 3.63
CA ASP A 71 -3.81 16.64 3.06
C ASP A 71 -3.60 16.42 1.55
N GLU A 72 -2.43 16.76 1.03
CA GLU A 72 -2.03 16.59 -0.36
C GLU A 72 -1.90 15.11 -0.74
N THR A 73 -2.19 14.82 -2.00
CA THR A 73 -2.19 13.47 -2.57
C THR A 73 -1.49 13.48 -3.93
N TYR A 74 -1.20 12.29 -4.45
CA TYR A 74 -0.72 12.08 -5.80
C TYR A 74 -1.87 11.74 -6.75
N PRO A 75 -1.72 12.04 -8.06
CA PRO A 75 -2.68 11.62 -9.05
C PRO A 75 -2.74 10.09 -9.16
N TYR A 76 -3.96 9.54 -9.17
CA TYR A 76 -4.21 8.11 -9.34
C TYR A 76 -5.36 7.87 -10.33
N SER A 77 -5.52 6.61 -10.75
CA SER A 77 -6.72 6.17 -11.48
C SER A 77 -7.23 4.87 -10.89
N ILE A 78 -8.54 4.68 -10.90
CA ILE A 78 -9.18 3.39 -10.59
C ILE A 78 -9.75 2.82 -11.88
N LEU A 79 -9.24 1.67 -12.30
CA LEU A 79 -9.64 0.95 -13.51
C LEU A 79 -10.76 -0.05 -13.20
N GLY A 80 -11.54 -0.39 -14.24
CA GLY A 80 -12.67 -1.32 -14.18
C GLY A 80 -14.02 -0.61 -14.13
N SER A 81 -14.96 -1.06 -14.96
CA SER A 81 -16.36 -0.62 -14.96
C SER A 81 -17.24 -1.41 -13.98
N ALA A 82 -16.78 -2.61 -13.59
CA ALA A 82 -17.38 -3.47 -12.57
C ALA A 82 -16.28 -4.10 -11.73
N ALA A 83 -16.64 -4.58 -10.53
CA ALA A 83 -15.70 -5.27 -9.65
C ALA A 83 -15.10 -6.53 -10.33
N PRO A 84 -13.82 -6.83 -10.14
CA PRO A 84 -12.88 -6.14 -9.26
C PRO A 84 -12.33 -4.83 -9.85
N PHE A 85 -12.38 -3.76 -9.06
CA PHE A 85 -11.72 -2.49 -9.38
C PHE A 85 -10.21 -2.59 -9.12
N ARG A 86 -9.41 -1.87 -9.91
CA ARG A 86 -7.94 -1.89 -9.80
C ARG A 86 -7.40 -0.48 -9.62
N TYR A 87 -6.62 -0.28 -8.56
CA TYR A 87 -5.79 0.91 -8.42
C TYR A 87 -4.63 0.83 -9.41
N ASP A 88 -4.59 1.77 -10.35
CA ASP A 88 -3.45 1.99 -11.23
C ASP A 88 -2.50 3.00 -10.59
N TRP A 89 -1.43 2.47 -10.00
CA TRP A 89 -0.39 3.21 -9.31
C TRP A 89 0.65 3.84 -10.25
N GLU A 90 0.56 3.68 -11.57
CA GLU A 90 1.56 4.22 -12.49
C GLU A 90 1.67 5.75 -12.36
N LYS A 91 0.54 6.46 -12.32
CA LYS A 91 0.50 7.92 -12.16
C LYS A 91 1.12 8.36 -10.83
N THR A 92 0.81 7.65 -9.76
CA THR A 92 1.37 7.88 -8.42
C THR A 92 2.89 7.73 -8.44
N ILE A 93 3.41 6.64 -9.00
CA ILE A 93 4.85 6.36 -9.07
C ILE A 93 5.56 7.44 -9.90
N ARG A 94 5.01 7.83 -11.06
CA ARG A 94 5.59 8.90 -11.89
C ARG A 94 5.65 10.24 -11.17
N ALA A 95 4.60 10.59 -10.42
CA ALA A 95 4.57 11.81 -9.63
C ALA A 95 5.60 11.76 -8.48
N ILE A 96 5.74 10.62 -7.79
CA ILE A 96 6.79 10.39 -6.78
C ILE A 96 8.18 10.56 -7.41
N MET A 97 8.43 9.99 -8.59
CA MET A 97 9.71 10.16 -9.28
C MET A 97 10.00 11.63 -9.61
N THR A 98 8.98 12.39 -10.00
CA THR A 98 9.11 13.83 -10.25
C THR A 98 9.46 14.60 -8.97
N ASP A 99 8.86 14.23 -7.84
CA ASP A 99 9.18 14.82 -6.54
C ASP A 99 10.61 14.49 -6.09
N ILE A 100 11.08 13.25 -6.35
CA ILE A 100 12.48 12.85 -6.11
C ILE A 100 13.43 13.71 -6.97
N ASP A 101 13.15 13.87 -8.26
CA ASP A 101 13.97 14.70 -9.16
C ASP A 101 14.00 16.17 -8.72
N ARG A 102 12.92 16.65 -8.09
CA ARG A 102 12.82 18.00 -7.49
C ARG A 102 13.39 18.11 -6.08
N SER A 103 13.97 17.03 -5.54
CA SER A 103 14.51 16.99 -4.17
C SER A 103 13.48 17.36 -3.09
N VAL A 104 12.22 16.99 -3.29
CA VAL A 104 11.17 17.13 -2.27
C VAL A 104 11.53 16.26 -1.06
N ALA A 105 11.29 16.79 0.15
CA ALA A 105 11.59 16.07 1.38
C ALA A 105 10.86 14.72 1.44
N VAL A 106 11.58 13.68 1.86
CA VAL A 106 11.04 12.30 1.94
C VAL A 106 9.77 12.23 2.78
N GLY A 107 9.69 13.01 3.87
CA GLY A 107 8.50 13.04 4.71
C GLY A 107 7.25 13.59 4.02
N VAL A 108 7.41 14.55 3.11
CA VAL A 108 6.31 15.07 2.28
C VAL A 108 5.89 14.01 1.25
N ILE A 109 6.85 13.35 0.59
CA ILE A 109 6.56 12.27 -0.36
C ILE A 109 5.81 11.12 0.34
N SER A 110 6.28 10.73 1.52
CA SER A 110 5.66 9.69 2.33
C SER A 110 4.23 10.08 2.73
N ALA A 111 4.02 11.30 3.22
CA ALA A 111 2.70 11.80 3.58
C ALA A 111 1.73 11.76 2.39
N ARG A 112 2.14 12.29 1.23
CA ARG A 112 1.33 12.29 -0.01
C ARG A 112 0.99 10.87 -0.46
N PHE A 113 1.95 9.94 -0.42
CA PHE A 113 1.72 8.54 -0.78
C PHE A 113 0.68 7.88 0.13
N HIS A 114 0.80 8.03 1.46
CA HIS A 114 -0.16 7.46 2.41
C HIS A 114 -1.55 8.10 2.28
N ASN A 115 -1.62 9.42 2.10
CA ASN A 115 -2.88 10.12 1.85
C ASN A 115 -3.55 9.60 0.57
N THR A 116 -2.76 9.37 -0.49
CA THR A 116 -3.26 8.81 -1.77
C THR A 116 -3.86 7.42 -1.58
N LEU A 117 -3.24 6.55 -0.78
CA LEU A 117 -3.80 5.24 -0.50
C LEU A 117 -5.12 5.31 0.25
N ALA A 118 -5.25 6.24 1.23
CA ALA A 118 -6.50 6.46 1.92
C ALA A 118 -7.62 6.94 0.95
N GLU A 119 -7.30 7.85 0.04
CA GLU A 119 -8.24 8.29 -1.02
C GLU A 119 -8.63 7.15 -1.97
N VAL A 120 -7.67 6.32 -2.38
CA VAL A 120 -7.94 5.15 -3.22
C VAL A 120 -8.91 4.18 -2.55
N VAL A 121 -8.77 3.94 -1.24
CA VAL A 121 -9.71 3.10 -0.48
C VAL A 121 -11.12 3.68 -0.50
N VAL A 122 -11.27 4.99 -0.26
CA VAL A 122 -12.56 5.68 -0.29
C VAL A 122 -13.18 5.62 -1.69
N ALA A 123 -12.42 5.95 -2.72
CA ALA A 123 -12.89 5.92 -4.10
C ALA A 123 -13.33 4.51 -4.56
N ILE A 124 -12.67 3.46 -4.08
CA ILE A 124 -13.11 2.08 -4.32
C ILE A 124 -14.39 1.77 -3.52
N ALA A 125 -14.47 2.17 -2.25
CA ALA A 125 -15.66 1.96 -1.43
C ALA A 125 -16.91 2.62 -2.05
N GLU A 126 -16.78 3.84 -2.56
CA GLU A 126 -17.84 4.56 -3.30
C GLU A 126 -18.32 3.80 -4.53
N ARG A 127 -17.41 3.22 -5.32
CA ARG A 127 -17.78 2.42 -6.50
C ARG A 127 -18.42 1.09 -6.15
N VAL A 128 -18.04 0.49 -5.02
CA VAL A 128 -18.64 -0.76 -4.53
C VAL A 128 -20.02 -0.49 -3.94
N GLY A 129 -20.22 0.64 -3.27
CA GLY A 129 -21.51 1.07 -2.73
C GLY A 129 -21.91 0.42 -1.40
N GLU A 130 -21.05 -0.43 -0.83
CA GLU A 130 -21.29 -1.07 0.47
C GLU A 130 -20.93 -0.11 1.61
N LYS A 131 -21.92 0.26 2.42
CA LYS A 131 -21.75 1.27 3.48
C LYS A 131 -20.77 0.82 4.57
N THR A 132 -20.70 -0.47 4.84
CA THR A 132 -19.85 -1.05 5.88
C THR A 132 -18.51 -1.48 5.29
N VAL A 133 -17.41 -0.91 5.79
CA VAL A 133 -16.05 -1.19 5.28
C VAL A 133 -15.20 -1.78 6.40
N LEU A 134 -14.63 -2.97 6.20
CA LEU A 134 -13.69 -3.58 7.15
C LEU A 134 -12.25 -3.36 6.69
N LEU A 135 -11.45 -2.72 7.54
CA LEU A 135 -10.01 -2.52 7.34
C LEU A 135 -9.24 -3.63 8.08
N THR A 136 -8.55 -4.48 7.32
CA THR A 136 -7.80 -5.65 7.81
C THR A 136 -6.55 -5.90 6.98
N GLY A 137 -5.63 -6.72 7.48
CA GLY A 137 -4.33 -6.97 6.85
C GLY A 137 -3.20 -6.21 7.54
N GLY A 138 -1.97 -6.68 7.36
CA GLY A 138 -0.77 -6.10 7.98
C GLY A 138 -0.50 -4.64 7.59
N CYS A 139 -0.94 -4.19 6.40
CA CYS A 139 -0.78 -2.80 5.98
C CYS A 139 -1.53 -1.81 6.89
N PHE A 140 -2.63 -2.21 7.53
CA PHE A 140 -3.36 -1.38 8.48
C PHE A 140 -2.81 -1.44 9.91
N GLN A 141 -1.65 -2.09 10.12
CA GLN A 141 -0.83 -1.83 11.32
C GLN A 141 -0.15 -0.46 11.25
N ASN A 142 -0.03 0.12 10.05
CA ASN A 142 0.41 1.50 9.86
C ASN A 142 -0.65 2.44 10.43
N ARG A 143 -0.27 3.13 11.51
CA ARG A 143 -1.17 3.96 12.31
C ARG A 143 -1.66 5.15 11.49
N TYR A 144 -0.75 5.80 10.76
CA TYR A 144 -1.11 6.97 9.94
C TYR A 144 -2.12 6.59 8.85
N LEU A 145 -1.86 5.52 8.10
CA LEU A 145 -2.77 5.03 7.06
C LEU A 145 -4.14 4.66 7.66
N LEU A 146 -4.16 3.93 8.78
CA LEU A 146 -5.40 3.50 9.41
C LEU A 146 -6.23 4.69 9.87
N GLU A 147 -5.65 5.61 10.65
CA GLU A 147 -6.35 6.79 11.17
C GLU A 147 -6.89 7.67 10.04
N ARG A 148 -6.08 7.93 9.00
CA ARG A 148 -6.49 8.71 7.82
C ARG A 148 -7.63 8.03 7.06
N THR A 149 -7.51 6.73 6.80
CA THR A 149 -8.53 5.97 6.07
C THR A 149 -9.85 5.93 6.83
N VAL A 150 -9.81 5.67 8.14
CA VAL A 150 -11.01 5.68 9.00
C VAL A 150 -11.68 7.06 8.98
N ARG A 151 -10.88 8.14 9.08
CA ARG A 151 -11.42 9.50 9.06
C ARG A 151 -12.11 9.80 7.72
N LYS A 152 -11.43 9.57 6.60
CA LYS A 152 -11.99 9.85 5.27
C LYS A 152 -13.24 9.03 4.96
N LEU A 153 -13.25 7.74 5.31
CA LEU A 153 -14.44 6.90 5.15
C LEU A 153 -15.63 7.44 5.95
N ARG A 154 -15.41 7.94 7.17
CA ARG A 154 -16.48 8.54 7.98
C ARG A 154 -16.98 9.85 7.37
N GLU A 155 -16.06 10.69 6.89
CA GLU A 155 -16.39 11.96 6.23
C GLU A 155 -17.26 11.75 4.98
N THR A 156 -17.07 10.64 4.27
CA THR A 156 -17.89 10.24 3.11
C THR A 156 -19.10 9.37 3.46
N GLY A 157 -19.43 9.21 4.74
CA GLY A 157 -20.66 8.55 5.21
C GLY A 157 -20.61 7.03 5.31
N PHE A 158 -19.43 6.42 5.13
CA PHE A 158 -19.21 4.99 5.38
C PHE A 158 -19.08 4.69 6.87
N ILE A 159 -19.23 3.40 7.20
CA ILE A 159 -19.11 2.85 8.55
C ILE A 159 -17.85 1.96 8.57
N PRO A 160 -16.67 2.51 8.87
CA PRO A 160 -15.45 1.72 8.94
C PRO A 160 -15.39 0.90 10.24
N HIS A 161 -14.99 -0.36 10.10
CA HIS A 161 -14.59 -1.26 11.17
C HIS A 161 -13.13 -1.61 11.02
N TRP A 162 -12.44 -1.81 12.14
CA TRP A 162 -11.04 -2.22 12.16
C TRP A 162 -10.76 -3.09 13.39
N HIS A 163 -9.61 -3.74 13.37
CA HIS A 163 -9.13 -4.61 14.43
C HIS A 163 -8.82 -3.86 15.73
N LYS A 164 -9.14 -4.48 16.88
CA LYS A 164 -8.84 -3.94 18.23
C LYS A 164 -8.29 -5.01 19.17
N ARG A 165 -9.01 -6.13 19.29
CA ARG A 165 -8.64 -7.25 20.19
C ARG A 165 -7.87 -8.37 19.48
N ILE A 166 -8.09 -8.51 18.18
CA ILE A 166 -7.41 -9.45 17.30
C ILE A 166 -6.47 -8.60 16.45
N PRO A 167 -5.21 -9.00 16.21
CA PRO A 167 -4.32 -8.25 15.34
C PRO A 167 -4.81 -8.30 13.88
N SER A 168 -4.60 -7.23 13.13
CA SER A 168 -5.00 -7.17 11.71
C SER A 168 -4.12 -8.01 10.79
N ASN A 169 -2.96 -8.46 11.27
CA ASN A 169 -1.99 -9.25 10.53
C ASN A 169 -2.26 -10.76 10.64
N ASP A 170 -1.30 -11.55 10.19
CA ASP A 170 -1.42 -13.00 10.09
C ASP A 170 -1.68 -13.68 11.44
N GLY A 171 -1.28 -13.06 12.56
CA GLY A 171 -1.62 -13.53 13.90
C GLY A 171 -3.14 -13.57 14.18
N GLY A 172 -3.95 -12.86 13.40
CA GLY A 172 -5.41 -12.81 13.52
C GLY A 172 -6.15 -13.75 12.57
N ILE A 173 -5.47 -14.39 11.62
CA ILE A 173 -6.10 -15.19 10.56
C ILE A 173 -6.89 -16.37 11.13
N ALA A 174 -6.35 -17.06 12.14
CA ALA A 174 -6.99 -18.22 12.75
C ALA A 174 -8.40 -17.90 13.30
N ALA A 175 -8.59 -16.71 13.88
CA ALA A 175 -9.89 -16.28 14.37
C ALA A 175 -10.91 -16.12 13.23
N GLY A 176 -10.50 -15.53 12.10
CA GLY A 176 -11.33 -15.40 10.91
C GLY A 176 -11.70 -16.75 10.30
N GLN A 177 -10.74 -17.69 10.26
CA GLN A 177 -10.96 -19.05 9.78
C GLN A 177 -11.99 -19.82 10.62
N LEU A 178 -11.90 -19.73 11.96
CA LEU A 178 -12.85 -20.38 12.87
C LEU A 178 -14.28 -19.85 12.66
N VAL A 179 -14.45 -18.52 12.58
CA VAL A 179 -15.77 -17.91 12.37
C VAL A 179 -16.35 -18.29 11.00
N ALA A 180 -15.52 -18.31 9.95
CA ALA A 180 -15.95 -18.72 8.61
C ALA A 180 -16.42 -20.19 8.58
N ALA A 181 -15.64 -21.10 9.20
CA ALA A 181 -16.00 -22.50 9.31
C ALA A 181 -17.29 -22.72 10.11
N ALA A 182 -17.44 -22.04 11.26
CA ALA A 182 -18.64 -22.11 12.09
C ALA A 182 -19.89 -21.65 11.32
N ARG A 183 -19.79 -20.54 10.57
CA ARG A 183 -20.88 -20.03 9.73
C ARG A 183 -21.30 -21.04 8.65
N GLU A 184 -20.33 -21.69 8.03
CA GLU A 184 -20.60 -22.70 7.00
C GLU A 184 -21.31 -23.93 7.58
N LEU A 185 -20.90 -24.39 8.76
CA LEU A 185 -21.56 -25.51 9.46
C LEU A 185 -23.00 -25.18 9.86
N THR A 186 -23.29 -23.94 10.27
CA THR A 186 -24.66 -23.52 10.62
C THR A 186 -25.59 -23.40 9.41
N LYS A 187 -25.07 -23.12 8.21
CA LYS A 187 -25.89 -23.04 6.98
C LYS A 187 -26.30 -24.41 6.43
N ARG A 188 -25.60 -25.48 6.85
CA ARG A 188 -25.83 -26.85 6.38
C ARG A 188 -26.82 -27.63 7.27
N LYS A 189 -27.26 -27.04 8.39
CA LYS A 189 -28.34 -27.55 9.24
C LYS A 189 -29.64 -26.85 8.90
#